data_AF-A0A7S2BDI1-F1
#
_entry.id   AF-A0A7S2BDI1-F1
#
_cell.length_a   1.000
_cell.length_b   1.000
_cell.length_c   1.000
_cell.angle_alpha   90.00
_cell.angle_beta   90.00
_cell.angle_gamma   90.00
#
_symmetry.space_group_name_H-M   'P 1'
#
loop_
_entity.id
_entity.type
_entity.pdbx_description
1 polymer ?
#
loop_
_entity_poly.entity_id
_entity_poly.type
_entity_poly.pdbx_seq_one_letter_code
_entity_poly.pdbx_strand_id
1 'polypeptide(L)'
;EVCGLASVWRRKDGKRTQNEDFLVHHFAGPIIYTVSDFIDKNRDALYGHVHDVLSESTNPLVASLYPQRTEEDNVASSKMTVGNRFLGQLQQLVGMLRASETRFVRCIKTNETFSPSVVDKTSVLRQLVCSGVMAALEVRRAGFPSRMLFTEFVREFRCFSGKPPYPSNDKDLTAKMMKHPSVAGRVTEAQYRLGTTKLFMQADVLYTLQSIKNKAIEPYVRRLQRWWIKNQGQIQQHKLKRGTYMIARLTEKAKTE
;
A
#
# COMPACT_ATOMS: atom_id res chain seq x y z
N GLU A 1 -4.84 -10.31 -21.04
CA GLU A 1 -5.18 -8.96 -21.50
C GLU A 1 -5.00 -8.09 -20.29
N VAL A 2 -3.74 -7.76 -20.06
CA VAL A 2 -3.28 -6.92 -18.94
C VAL A 2 -2.61 -5.67 -19.51
N CYS A 3 -2.50 -5.60 -20.84
CA CYS A 3 -2.21 -4.39 -21.58
C CYS A 3 -3.38 -4.23 -22.56
N GLY A 4 -3.89 -3.01 -22.71
CA GLY A 4 -5.18 -2.72 -23.33
C GLY A 4 -5.37 -3.22 -24.76
N LEU A 5 -6.58 -3.00 -25.27
CA LEU A 5 -7.12 -3.43 -26.57
C LEU A 5 -6.33 -3.01 -27.84
N ALA A 6 -5.18 -2.36 -27.70
CA ALA A 6 -4.32 -1.99 -28.82
C ALA A 6 -2.87 -1.78 -28.36
N SER A 7 -2.15 -2.84 -28.01
CA SER A 7 -0.69 -2.75 -28.15
C SER A 7 -0.37 -2.82 -29.63
N VAL A 8 0.32 -1.79 -30.17
CA VAL A 8 0.81 -1.70 -31.56
C VAL A 8 1.52 -2.97 -32.05
N TRP A 9 1.94 -3.83 -31.12
CA TRP A 9 2.71 -5.06 -31.31
C TRP A 9 1.89 -6.35 -31.30
N ARG A 10 0.55 -6.26 -31.27
CA ARG A 10 -0.34 -7.43 -31.17
C ARG A 10 -1.22 -7.53 -32.43
N ARG A 11 -1.23 -8.70 -33.07
CA ARG A 11 -2.20 -9.01 -34.12
C ARG A 11 -3.64 -9.00 -33.58
N LYS A 12 -4.56 -8.42 -34.35
CA LYS A 12 -5.99 -8.34 -34.00
C LYS A 12 -6.67 -9.72 -33.88
N ASP A 13 -6.12 -10.74 -34.53
CA ASP A 13 -6.65 -12.11 -34.59
C ASP A 13 -6.20 -13.01 -33.41
N GLY A 14 -5.20 -12.57 -32.63
CA GLY A 14 -4.67 -13.30 -31.47
C GLY A 14 -4.01 -14.65 -31.80
N LYS A 15 -3.81 -14.99 -33.08
CA LYS A 15 -3.22 -16.27 -33.51
C LYS A 15 -1.77 -16.06 -33.89
N ARG A 16 -0.90 -16.93 -33.39
CA ARG A 16 0.54 -16.92 -33.72
C ARG A 16 0.73 -17.36 -35.17
N THR A 17 1.36 -16.52 -35.96
CA THR A 17 2.02 -16.90 -37.22
C THR A 17 3.45 -17.32 -36.91
N GLN A 18 3.84 -18.55 -37.25
CA GLN A 18 5.11 -19.14 -36.79
C GLN A 18 6.35 -18.32 -37.19
N ASN A 19 6.29 -17.56 -38.29
CA ASN A 19 7.44 -16.87 -38.87
C ASN A 19 7.53 -15.37 -38.51
N GLU A 20 6.48 -14.76 -37.95
CA GLU A 20 6.43 -13.32 -37.68
C GLU A 20 6.16 -12.99 -36.20
N ASP A 21 5.97 -14.00 -35.36
CA ASP A 21 5.61 -13.81 -33.96
C ASP A 21 6.44 -14.66 -33.01
N PHE A 22 6.81 -14.08 -31.87
CA PHE A 22 7.37 -14.78 -30.73
C PHE A 22 6.50 -14.60 -29.48
N LEU A 23 6.61 -15.56 -28.55
CA LEU A 23 5.85 -15.57 -27.31
C LEU A 23 6.79 -15.44 -26.12
N VAL A 24 6.42 -14.58 -25.17
CA VAL A 24 7.11 -14.44 -23.89
C VAL A 24 6.13 -14.72 -22.76
N HIS A 25 6.53 -15.59 -21.83
CA HIS A 25 5.78 -15.84 -20.60
C HIS A 25 6.10 -14.77 -19.58
N HIS A 26 5.29 -13.70 -19.56
CA HIS A 26 5.39 -12.69 -18.51
C HIS A 26 4.72 -13.16 -17.22
N PHE A 27 5.05 -12.50 -16.12
CA PHE A 27 4.32 -12.64 -14.86
C PHE A 27 2.80 -12.41 -15.02
N ALA A 28 2.40 -11.52 -15.93
CA ALA A 28 1.02 -11.22 -16.28
C ALA A 28 0.37 -12.25 -17.25
N GLY A 29 1.06 -13.34 -17.57
CA GLY A 29 0.66 -14.36 -18.53
C GLY A 29 1.41 -14.28 -19.87
N PRO A 30 1.15 -15.23 -20.79
CA PRO A 30 1.79 -15.26 -22.10
C PRO A 30 1.35 -14.08 -22.96
N ILE A 31 2.32 -13.42 -23.60
CA ILE A 31 2.10 -12.34 -24.56
C ILE A 31 2.80 -12.71 -25.87
N ILE A 32 2.07 -12.56 -26.97
CA ILE A 32 2.59 -12.73 -28.33
C ILE A 32 3.00 -11.36 -28.86
N TYR A 33 4.20 -11.28 -29.42
CA TYR A 33 4.79 -10.09 -30.02
C TYR A 33 5.02 -10.33 -31.50
N THR A 34 4.53 -9.42 -32.34
CA THR A 34 4.75 -9.42 -33.78
C THR A 34 6.02 -8.65 -34.12
N VAL A 35 6.95 -9.27 -34.85
CA VAL A 35 8.28 -8.72 -35.15
C VAL A 35 8.27 -7.64 -36.24
N SER A 36 7.15 -7.44 -36.94
CA SER A 36 7.00 -6.40 -37.95
C SER A 36 7.43 -5.03 -37.40
N ASP A 37 8.30 -4.35 -38.15
CA ASP A 37 8.89 -3.05 -37.83
C ASP A 37 9.69 -2.98 -36.52
N PHE A 38 10.07 -4.11 -35.89
CA PHE A 38 10.88 -4.09 -34.66
C PHE A 38 12.20 -3.33 -34.85
N ILE A 39 12.87 -3.53 -36.00
CA ILE A 39 14.16 -2.92 -36.30
C ILE A 39 13.98 -1.41 -36.50
N ASP A 40 13.03 -1.00 -37.35
CA ASP A 40 12.80 0.41 -37.65
C ASP A 40 12.41 1.20 -36.41
N LYS A 41 11.50 0.66 -35.58
CA LYS A 41 11.10 1.30 -34.31
C LYS A 41 12.21 1.31 -33.27
N ASN A 42 13.18 0.40 -33.33
CA ASN A 42 14.33 0.39 -32.41
C ASN A 42 15.48 1.29 -32.89
N ARG A 43 15.52 1.60 -34.19
CA ARG A 43 16.56 2.43 -34.81
C ARG A 43 16.37 3.92 -34.54
N ASP A 44 15.17 4.38 -34.15
CA ASP A 44 14.68 5.76 -33.86
C ASP A 44 15.71 6.78 -33.34
N ALA A 45 16.73 7.03 -34.15
CA ALA A 45 17.86 7.90 -33.89
C ALA A 45 17.79 9.01 -34.91
N LEU A 46 17.75 10.24 -34.43
CA LEU A 46 17.82 11.42 -35.27
C LEU A 46 19.15 11.39 -36.02
N TYR A 47 19.09 11.38 -37.35
CA TYR A 47 20.31 11.42 -38.15
C TYR A 47 21.09 12.70 -37.84
N GLY A 48 22.42 12.56 -37.75
CA GLY A 48 23.27 13.67 -37.35
C GLY A 48 23.11 14.93 -38.19
N HIS A 49 23.02 14.79 -39.52
CA HIS A 49 22.81 15.92 -40.41
C HIS A 49 21.49 16.68 -40.14
N VAL A 50 20.43 15.97 -39.73
CA VAL A 50 19.16 16.62 -39.33
C VAL A 50 19.34 17.36 -38.02
N HIS A 51 20.07 16.77 -37.07
CA HIS A 51 20.40 17.43 -35.81
C HIS A 51 21.18 18.73 -36.04
N ASP A 52 22.17 18.74 -36.92
CA ASP A 52 23.02 19.91 -37.17
C ASP A 52 22.21 21.08 -37.73
N VAL A 53 21.31 20.81 -38.69
CA VAL A 53 20.37 21.80 -39.22
C VAL A 53 19.47 22.38 -38.12
N LEU A 54 18.99 21.54 -37.20
CA LEU A 54 18.15 21.99 -36.09
C LEU A 54 18.94 22.81 -35.06
N SER A 55 20.22 22.52 -34.87
CA SER A 55 21.11 23.26 -33.96
C SER A 55 21.39 24.70 -34.45
N GLU A 56 21.38 24.91 -35.76
CA GLU A 56 21.59 26.21 -36.41
C GLU A 56 20.28 27.00 -36.64
N SER A 57 19.16 26.51 -36.10
CA SER A 57 17.86 27.16 -36.25
C SER A 57 17.89 28.61 -35.75
N THR A 58 17.31 29.53 -36.53
CA THR A 58 17.11 30.94 -36.14
C THR A 58 16.10 31.10 -35.01
N ASN A 59 15.24 30.10 -34.78
CA ASN A 59 14.36 30.05 -33.61
C ASN A 59 15.17 29.60 -32.37
N PRO A 60 15.29 30.45 -31.33
CA PRO A 60 16.08 30.12 -30.13
C PRO A 60 15.59 28.89 -29.37
N LEU A 61 14.26 28.64 -29.35
CA LEU A 61 13.70 27.46 -28.71
C LEU A 61 14.19 26.19 -29.40
N VAL A 62 14.15 26.16 -30.73
CA VAL A 62 14.58 24.98 -31.50
C VAL A 62 16.08 24.75 -31.34
N ALA A 63 16.91 25.79 -31.47
CA ALA A 63 18.35 25.68 -31.28
C ALA A 63 18.72 25.18 -29.86
N SER A 64 18.00 25.64 -28.82
CA SER A 64 18.22 25.20 -27.43
C SER A 64 17.85 23.73 -27.16
N LEU A 65 16.95 23.13 -27.96
CA LEU A 65 16.61 21.71 -27.86
C LEU A 65 17.68 20.81 -28.49
N TYR A 66 18.51 21.35 -29.39
CA TYR A 66 19.52 20.61 -30.16
C TYR A 66 20.89 21.30 -30.07
N PRO A 67 21.59 21.22 -28.91
CA PRO A 67 22.90 21.85 -28.73
C PRO A 67 23.96 21.26 -29.66
N GLN A 68 24.99 22.04 -30.03
CA GLN A 68 26.06 21.57 -30.91
C GLN A 68 26.71 20.28 -30.40
N ARG A 69 26.86 19.31 -31.30
CA ARG A 69 27.38 17.97 -30.99
C ARG A 69 28.90 17.96 -30.94
N THR A 70 29.47 17.25 -29.99
CA THR A 70 30.92 16.98 -29.95
C THR A 70 31.29 15.75 -30.77
N GLU A 71 32.58 15.53 -31.07
CA GLU A 71 33.01 14.32 -31.80
C GLU A 71 32.71 13.03 -31.04
N GLU A 72 32.69 13.06 -29.71
CA GLU A 72 32.34 11.93 -28.84
C GLU A 72 30.84 11.56 -28.97
N ASP A 73 29.97 12.56 -29.14
CA ASP A 73 28.52 12.37 -29.32
C ASP A 73 28.18 11.65 -30.64
N ASN A 74 28.99 11.88 -31.69
CA ASN A 74 28.79 11.24 -32.99
C ASN A 74 29.00 9.72 -32.96
N VAL A 75 30.02 9.26 -32.22
CA VAL A 75 30.32 7.83 -32.07
C VAL A 75 29.31 7.13 -31.16
N ALA A 76 28.89 7.80 -30.09
CA ALA A 76 27.89 7.28 -29.15
C ALA A 76 26.49 7.19 -29.78
N SER A 77 26.08 8.22 -30.53
CA SER A 77 24.77 8.29 -31.20
C SER A 77 24.59 7.17 -32.25
N SER A 78 25.63 6.86 -33.03
CA SER A 78 25.56 5.85 -34.09
C SER A 78 25.30 4.41 -33.60
N LYS A 79 25.51 4.12 -32.30
CA LYS A 79 25.32 2.78 -31.71
C LYS A 79 24.14 2.72 -30.74
N MET A 80 23.50 3.86 -30.49
CA MET A 80 22.41 3.98 -29.53
C MET A 80 21.09 3.51 -30.16
N THR A 81 20.48 2.48 -29.60
CA THR A 81 19.12 2.05 -29.97
C THR A 81 18.13 2.46 -28.88
N VAL A 82 16.85 2.54 -29.24
CA VAL A 82 15.77 2.82 -28.27
C VAL A 82 15.81 1.81 -27.12
N GLY A 83 16.01 0.52 -27.43
CA GLY A 83 16.11 -0.54 -26.45
C GLY A 83 17.26 -0.36 -25.46
N ASN A 84 18.47 -0.04 -25.94
CA ASN A 84 19.63 0.18 -25.07
C ASN A 84 19.45 1.43 -24.19
N ARG A 85 18.92 2.52 -24.76
CA ARG A 85 18.61 3.73 -23.99
C ARG A 85 17.58 3.44 -22.89
N PHE A 86 16.49 2.75 -23.23
CA PHE A 86 15.45 2.37 -22.29
C PHE A 86 16.00 1.46 -21.18
N LEU A 87 16.84 0.49 -21.52
CA LEU A 87 17.47 -0.39 -20.54
C LEU A 87 18.34 0.38 -19.55
N GLY A 88 19.19 1.30 -20.03
CA GLY A 88 20.03 2.14 -19.18
C GLY A 88 19.20 3.01 -18.23
N GLN A 89 18.16 3.68 -18.75
CA GLN A 89 17.23 4.48 -17.95
C GLN A 89 16.49 3.64 -16.90
N LEU A 90 16.05 2.43 -17.27
CA LEU A 90 15.37 1.51 -16.37
C LEU A 90 16.31 1.02 -15.26
N GLN A 91 17.56 0.69 -15.57
CA GLN A 91 18.56 0.29 -14.57
C GLN A 91 18.84 1.41 -13.57
N GLN A 92 18.98 2.64 -14.04
CA GLN A 92 19.15 3.82 -13.18
C GLN A 92 17.93 4.00 -12.25
N LEU A 93 16.72 3.90 -12.80
CA LEU A 93 15.48 4.00 -12.01
C LEU A 93 15.39 2.90 -10.95
N VAL A 94 15.67 1.64 -11.32
CA VAL A 94 15.67 0.52 -10.37
C VAL A 94 16.72 0.70 -9.28
N GLY A 95 17.89 1.26 -9.60
CA GLY A 95 18.92 1.64 -8.63
C GLY A 95 18.40 2.62 -7.59
N MET A 96 17.75 3.70 -8.03
CA MET A 96 17.14 4.69 -7.13
C MET A 96 16.03 4.09 -6.25
N LEU A 97 15.18 3.23 -6.82
CA LEU A 97 14.11 2.56 -6.08
C LEU A 97 14.66 1.60 -5.01
N ARG A 98 15.77 0.90 -5.29
CA ARG A 98 16.42 0.02 -4.30
C ARG A 98 17.10 0.77 -3.15
N ALA A 99 17.56 1.99 -3.41
CA ALA A 99 18.19 2.84 -2.40
C ALA A 99 17.18 3.57 -1.49
N SER A 100 15.89 3.50 -1.80
CA SER A 100 14.82 4.23 -1.09
C SER A 100 13.83 3.28 -0.41
N GLU A 101 13.09 3.82 0.57
CA GLU A 101 11.96 3.09 1.16
C GLU A 101 10.77 3.12 0.20
N THR A 102 10.42 1.97 -0.37
CA THR A 102 9.36 1.88 -1.39
C THR A 102 7.99 1.62 -0.77
N ARG A 103 6.97 2.35 -1.23
CA ARG A 103 5.55 2.06 -0.97
C ARG A 103 4.85 1.73 -2.29
N PHE A 104 4.00 0.71 -2.29
CA PHE A 104 3.32 0.24 -3.51
C PHE A 104 1.84 0.62 -3.51
N VAL A 105 1.39 1.26 -4.59
CA VAL A 105 -0.02 1.50 -4.89
C VAL A 105 -0.37 0.72 -6.16
N ARG A 106 -1.44 -0.08 -6.12
CA ARG A 106 -1.92 -0.86 -7.26
C ARG A 106 -3.27 -0.30 -7.71
N CYS A 107 -3.30 0.27 -8.91
CA CYS A 107 -4.53 0.78 -9.51
C CYS A 107 -5.26 -0.36 -10.24
N ILE A 108 -6.59 -0.43 -10.09
CA ILE A 108 -7.45 -1.45 -10.71
C ILE A 108 -8.53 -0.76 -11.52
N LYS A 109 -8.63 -1.11 -12.81
CA LYS A 109 -9.71 -0.66 -13.70
C LYS A 109 -10.95 -1.52 -13.44
N THR A 110 -12.05 -0.90 -13.04
CA THR A 110 -13.27 -1.63 -12.62
C THR A 110 -14.11 -2.14 -13.79
N ASN A 111 -14.11 -1.44 -14.93
CA ASN A 111 -14.83 -1.83 -16.16
C ASN A 111 -14.21 -1.14 -17.38
N GLU A 112 -14.50 -1.65 -18.58
CA GLU A 112 -14.00 -1.08 -19.84
C GLU A 112 -14.82 0.11 -20.36
N THR A 113 -16.07 0.23 -19.92
CA THR A 113 -17.01 1.29 -20.34
C THR A 113 -16.80 2.63 -19.62
N PHE A 114 -15.79 2.72 -18.76
CA PHE A 114 -15.49 3.88 -17.91
C PHE A 114 -16.69 4.37 -17.09
N SER A 115 -17.61 3.47 -16.75
CA SER A 115 -18.84 3.80 -16.04
C SER A 115 -18.63 3.74 -14.52
N PRO A 116 -19.09 4.74 -13.75
CA PRO A 116 -19.02 4.67 -12.30
C PRO A 116 -19.89 3.52 -11.76
N SER A 117 -19.52 2.97 -10.60
CA SER A 117 -20.28 1.93 -9.88
C SER A 117 -20.47 0.59 -10.60
N VAL A 118 -19.91 0.41 -11.80
CA VAL A 118 -19.91 -0.87 -12.52
C VAL A 118 -18.59 -1.59 -12.25
N VAL A 119 -18.68 -2.87 -11.86
CA VAL A 119 -17.50 -3.72 -11.61
C VAL A 119 -17.62 -5.00 -12.42
N ASP A 120 -16.76 -5.12 -13.43
CA ASP A 120 -16.51 -6.38 -14.12
C ASP A 120 -15.55 -7.23 -13.28
N LYS A 121 -16.13 -8.21 -12.57
CA LYS A 121 -15.41 -9.11 -11.67
C LYS A 121 -14.32 -9.91 -12.41
N THR A 122 -14.57 -10.28 -13.66
CA THR A 122 -13.63 -11.11 -14.44
C THR A 122 -12.39 -10.32 -14.81
N SER A 123 -12.57 -9.09 -15.32
CA SER A 123 -11.46 -8.19 -15.62
C SER A 123 -10.68 -7.80 -14.37
N VAL A 124 -11.38 -7.48 -13.27
CA VAL A 124 -10.73 -7.15 -11.99
C VAL A 124 -9.91 -8.32 -11.45
N LEU A 125 -10.46 -9.54 -11.43
CA LEU A 125 -9.73 -10.73 -10.97
C LEU A 125 -8.46 -10.95 -11.79
N ARG A 126 -8.56 -10.83 -13.12
CA ARG A 126 -7.41 -10.94 -14.02
C ARG A 126 -6.33 -9.92 -13.68
N GLN A 127 -6.70 -8.66 -13.44
CA GLN A 127 -5.77 -7.61 -13.04
C GLN A 127 -5.10 -7.91 -11.69
N LEU A 128 -5.83 -8.45 -10.71
CA LEU A 128 -5.27 -8.81 -9.40
C LEU A 128 -4.23 -9.94 -9.49
N VAL A 129 -4.49 -10.95 -10.34
CA VAL A 129 -3.52 -12.01 -10.61
C VAL A 129 -2.28 -11.44 -11.30
N CYS A 130 -2.47 -10.66 -12.36
CA CYS A 130 -1.38 -10.23 -13.22
C CYS A 130 -0.55 -9.07 -12.65
N SER A 131 -1.12 -8.29 -11.73
CA SER A 131 -0.37 -7.30 -10.92
C SER A 131 0.34 -7.94 -9.74
N GLY A 132 0.07 -9.22 -9.46
CA GLY A 132 0.74 -10.01 -8.44
C GLY A 132 0.25 -9.74 -7.04
N VAL A 133 -0.93 -9.13 -6.92
CA VAL A 133 -1.58 -8.90 -5.62
C VAL A 133 -1.87 -10.24 -4.94
N MET A 134 -2.34 -11.23 -5.68
CA MET A 134 -2.62 -12.57 -5.14
C MET A 134 -1.35 -13.25 -4.62
N ALA A 135 -0.30 -13.33 -5.44
CA ALA A 135 0.99 -13.91 -5.05
C ALA A 135 1.62 -13.14 -3.86
N ALA A 136 1.54 -11.81 -3.86
CA ALA A 136 2.03 -11.00 -2.75
C ALA A 136 1.25 -11.27 -1.45
N LEU A 137 -0.07 -11.46 -1.52
CA LEU A 137 -0.88 -11.86 -0.38
C LEU A 137 -0.51 -13.25 0.13
N GLU A 138 -0.27 -14.22 -0.76
CA GLU A 138 0.13 -15.58 -0.39
C GLU A 138 1.48 -15.60 0.32
N VAL A 139 2.50 -14.96 -0.25
CA VAL A 139 3.82 -14.81 0.39
C VAL A 139 3.70 -14.13 1.75
N ARG A 140 2.85 -13.10 1.84
CA ARG A 140 2.60 -12.38 3.09
C ARG A 140 1.87 -13.23 4.13
N ARG A 141 0.96 -14.12 3.71
CA ARG A 141 0.22 -15.05 4.59
C ARG A 141 1.05 -16.22 5.06
N ALA A 142 1.95 -16.74 4.22
CA ALA A 142 2.87 -17.82 4.58
C ALA A 142 3.95 -17.35 5.58
N GLY A 143 4.29 -16.06 5.55
CA GLY A 143 5.24 -15.46 6.50
C GLY A 143 4.59 -14.95 7.79
N PHE A 144 5.35 -14.08 8.49
CA PHE A 144 4.90 -13.36 9.67
C PHE A 144 4.90 -11.85 9.38
N PRO A 145 3.82 -11.33 8.76
CA PRO A 145 3.79 -9.94 8.29
C PRO A 145 3.64 -8.94 9.44
N SER A 146 3.03 -9.35 10.55
CA SER A 146 2.86 -8.54 11.74
C SER A 146 4.03 -8.77 12.69
N ARG A 147 4.74 -7.69 13.05
CA ARG A 147 5.92 -7.74 13.91
C ARG A 147 5.80 -6.64 14.94
N MET A 148 6.03 -6.96 16.21
CA MET A 148 5.89 -6.02 17.32
C MET A 148 7.04 -6.24 18.31
N LEU A 149 7.61 -5.18 18.87
CA LEU A 149 8.61 -5.31 19.93
C LEU A 149 7.97 -5.96 21.17
N PHE A 150 8.75 -6.72 21.94
CA PHE A 150 8.23 -7.32 23.17
C PHE A 150 7.72 -6.27 24.17
N THR A 151 8.43 -5.15 24.31
CA THR A 151 8.05 -4.00 25.13
C THR A 151 6.68 -3.42 24.72
N GLU A 152 6.47 -3.23 23.42
CA GLU A 152 5.21 -2.74 22.86
C GLU A 152 4.07 -3.72 23.10
N PHE A 153 4.32 -5.01 22.87
CA PHE A 153 3.35 -6.06 23.07
C PHE A 153 2.89 -6.16 24.53
N VAL A 154 3.85 -6.19 25.46
CA VAL A 154 3.57 -6.25 26.91
C VAL A 154 2.75 -5.03 27.33
N ARG A 155 3.10 -3.83 26.85
CA ARG A 155 2.36 -2.60 27.15
C ARG A 155 0.92 -2.64 26.62
N GLU A 156 0.74 -3.07 25.37
CA GLU A 156 -0.57 -3.05 24.72
C GLU A 156 -1.51 -4.15 25.21
N PHE A 157 -0.98 -5.36 25.44
CA PHE A 157 -1.77 -6.55 25.74
C PHE A 157 -1.70 -6.96 27.21
N ARG A 158 -1.30 -6.05 28.11
CA ARG A 158 -1.08 -6.31 29.54
C ARG A 158 -2.24 -7.00 30.25
N CYS A 159 -3.47 -6.88 29.73
CA CYS A 159 -4.62 -7.65 30.22
C CYS A 159 -4.40 -9.18 30.23
N PHE A 160 -3.44 -9.70 29.47
CA PHE A 160 -3.11 -11.13 29.42
C PHE A 160 -1.96 -11.54 30.36
N SER A 161 -1.36 -10.60 31.12
CA SER A 161 -0.19 -10.91 31.97
C SER A 161 -0.50 -11.80 33.18
N GLY A 162 -1.78 -12.00 33.51
CA GLY A 162 -2.22 -12.73 34.69
C GLY A 162 -1.85 -12.01 35.99
N LYS A 163 -1.78 -12.78 37.09
CA LYS A 163 -1.37 -12.29 38.41
C LYS A 163 0.16 -12.33 38.59
N PRO A 164 0.72 -11.43 39.43
CA PRO A 164 2.15 -11.45 39.77
C PRO A 164 2.55 -12.75 40.50
N PRO A 165 3.83 -13.13 40.50
CA PRO A 165 4.98 -12.38 39.96
C PRO A 165 5.08 -12.44 38.42
N TYR A 166 5.52 -11.33 37.83
CA TYR A 166 5.79 -11.22 36.40
C TYR A 166 7.25 -11.59 36.11
N PRO A 167 7.55 -12.26 34.98
CA PRO A 167 8.93 -12.43 34.53
C PRO A 167 9.63 -11.07 34.39
N SER A 168 10.93 -11.04 34.68
CA SER A 168 11.71 -9.80 34.59
C SER A 168 12.00 -9.38 33.14
N ASN A 169 11.95 -10.32 32.20
CA ASN A 169 12.19 -10.11 30.78
C ASN A 169 10.87 -10.05 29.99
N ASP A 170 10.72 -9.04 29.14
CA ASP A 170 9.54 -8.84 28.30
C ASP A 170 9.30 -9.99 27.31
N LYS A 171 10.36 -10.67 26.86
CA LYS A 171 10.23 -11.85 25.99
C LYS A 171 9.52 -12.99 26.70
N ASP A 172 9.91 -13.30 27.93
CA ASP A 172 9.35 -14.39 28.72
C ASP A 172 7.92 -14.06 29.17
N LEU A 173 7.68 -12.79 29.51
CA LEU A 173 6.33 -12.30 29.78
C LEU A 173 5.43 -12.40 28.53
N THR A 174 5.92 -12.01 27.36
CA THR A 174 5.20 -12.18 26.09
C THR A 174 4.88 -13.65 25.83
N ALA A 175 5.83 -14.56 26.06
CA ALA A 175 5.60 -16.00 25.92
C ALA A 175 4.50 -16.51 26.86
N LYS A 176 4.51 -16.06 28.13
CA LYS A 176 3.46 -16.38 29.11
C LYS A 176 2.09 -15.83 28.68
N MET A 177 2.05 -14.60 28.16
CA MET A 177 0.82 -13.96 27.68
C MET A 177 0.21 -14.66 26.47
N MET A 178 1.04 -15.15 25.53
CA MET A 178 0.57 -15.93 24.38
C MET A 178 -0.02 -17.29 24.79
N LYS A 179 0.42 -17.85 25.91
CA LYS A 179 -0.12 -19.09 26.50
C LYS A 179 -1.33 -18.86 27.41
N HIS A 180 -1.78 -17.62 27.59
CA HIS A 180 -2.97 -17.32 28.38
C HIS A 180 -4.20 -18.06 27.81
N PRO A 181 -5.09 -18.67 28.62
CA PRO A 181 -6.19 -19.50 28.12
C PRO A 181 -7.08 -18.81 27.08
N SER A 182 -7.38 -17.53 27.26
CA SER A 182 -8.16 -16.72 26.31
C SER A 182 -7.48 -16.53 24.95
N VAL A 183 -6.15 -16.62 24.90
CA VAL A 183 -5.33 -16.48 23.69
C VAL A 183 -5.06 -17.84 23.07
N ALA A 184 -4.58 -18.81 23.86
CA ALA A 184 -4.24 -20.15 23.41
C ALA A 184 -5.43 -20.91 22.79
N GLY A 185 -6.66 -20.60 23.21
CA GLY A 185 -7.88 -21.17 22.59
C GLY A 185 -8.21 -20.62 21.19
N ARG A 186 -7.50 -19.58 20.71
CA ARG A 186 -7.76 -18.94 19.41
C ARG A 186 -6.52 -18.74 18.54
N VAL A 187 -5.34 -18.72 19.15
CA VAL A 187 -4.06 -18.55 18.48
C VAL A 187 -3.20 -19.77 18.79
N THR A 188 -2.86 -20.51 17.74
CA THR A 188 -2.01 -21.69 17.85
C THR A 188 -0.53 -21.33 17.81
N GLU A 189 0.33 -22.19 18.36
CA GLU A 189 1.78 -21.96 18.34
C GLU A 189 2.36 -21.89 16.92
N ALA A 190 1.71 -22.45 15.89
CA ALA A 190 2.15 -22.33 14.50
C ALA A 190 2.01 -20.90 13.94
N GLN A 191 1.07 -20.11 14.45
CA GLN A 191 0.71 -18.80 13.90
C GLN A 191 1.59 -17.66 14.44
N TYR A 192 2.50 -17.93 15.37
CA TYR A 192 3.44 -16.95 15.88
C TYR A 192 4.83 -17.53 16.16
N ARG A 193 5.85 -16.67 16.22
CA ARG A 193 7.22 -17.02 16.61
C ARG A 193 7.81 -15.93 17.49
N LEU A 194 8.55 -16.33 18.53
CA LEU A 194 9.31 -15.41 19.37
C LEU A 194 10.70 -15.22 18.78
N GLY A 195 11.00 -14.03 18.27
CA GLY A 195 12.33 -13.68 17.80
C GLY A 195 13.29 -13.33 18.93
N THR A 196 14.38 -12.64 18.57
CA THR A 196 15.33 -12.07 19.54
C THR A 196 14.77 -10.85 20.25
N THR A 197 14.18 -9.91 19.50
CA THR A 197 13.65 -8.63 20.03
C THR A 197 12.16 -8.41 19.78
N LYS A 198 11.55 -9.22 18.89
CA LYS A 198 10.19 -9.01 18.38
C LYS A 198 9.37 -10.30 18.43
N LEU A 199 8.07 -10.13 18.65
CA LEU A 199 7.05 -11.14 18.39
C LEU A 199 6.65 -11.07 16.91
N PHE A 200 6.71 -12.22 16.23
CA PHE A 200 6.33 -12.40 14.84
C PHE A 200 4.98 -13.12 14.77
N MET A 201 4.03 -12.58 14.02
CA MET A 201 2.65 -13.04 13.97
C MET A 201 2.16 -13.15 12.53
N GLN A 202 1.38 -14.19 12.25
CA GLN A 202 0.59 -14.29 11.01
C GLN A 202 -0.46 -13.16 10.94
N ALA A 203 -1.01 -12.92 9.75
CA ALA A 203 -1.79 -11.72 9.44
C ALA A 203 -3.04 -11.53 10.33
N ASP A 204 -3.67 -12.62 10.78
CA ASP A 204 -4.91 -12.67 11.55
C ASP A 204 -4.71 -12.62 13.07
N VAL A 205 -3.53 -12.99 13.56
CA VAL A 205 -3.24 -13.11 15.00
C VAL A 205 -3.37 -11.78 15.72
N LEU A 206 -2.77 -10.70 15.19
CA LEU A 206 -2.82 -9.39 15.86
C LEU A 206 -4.26 -8.88 16.01
N TYR A 207 -5.07 -9.01 14.96
CA TYR A 207 -6.49 -8.65 14.99
C TYR A 207 -7.26 -9.50 16.02
N THR A 208 -6.97 -10.79 16.07
CA THR A 208 -7.58 -11.72 17.05
C THR A 208 -7.24 -11.31 18.48
N LEU A 209 -5.97 -10.99 18.77
CA LEU A 209 -5.53 -10.50 20.07
C LEU A 209 -6.21 -9.19 20.46
N GLN A 210 -6.32 -8.23 19.53
CA GLN A 210 -7.03 -6.98 19.75
C GLN A 210 -8.52 -7.21 20.04
N SER A 211 -9.17 -8.13 19.32
CA SER A 211 -10.57 -8.50 19.57
C SER A 211 -10.76 -9.08 20.98
N ILE A 212 -9.87 -9.97 21.42
CA ILE A 212 -9.91 -10.54 22.78
C ILE A 212 -9.66 -9.45 23.82
N LYS A 213 -8.66 -8.59 23.61
CA LYS A 213 -8.35 -7.44 24.49
C LYS A 213 -9.56 -6.53 24.64
N ASN A 214 -10.18 -6.13 23.54
CA ASN A 214 -11.32 -5.22 23.54
C ASN A 214 -12.49 -5.82 24.32
N LYS A 215 -12.79 -7.11 24.13
CA LYS A 215 -13.84 -7.81 24.90
C LYS A 215 -13.51 -7.89 26.39
N ALA A 216 -12.24 -8.10 26.76
CA ALA A 216 -11.82 -8.13 28.16
C ALA A 216 -11.94 -6.77 28.86
N ILE A 217 -11.66 -5.68 28.14
CA ILE A 217 -11.64 -4.31 28.69
C ILE A 217 -13.03 -3.65 28.64
N GLU A 218 -13.90 -4.07 27.71
CA GLU A 218 -15.25 -3.55 27.49
C GLU A 218 -16.07 -3.29 28.77
N PRO A 219 -16.22 -4.23 29.73
CA PRO A 219 -17.05 -3.99 30.92
C PRO A 219 -16.51 -2.85 31.80
N TYR A 220 -15.20 -2.68 31.88
CA TYR A 220 -14.56 -1.62 32.65
C TYR A 220 -14.76 -0.26 32.00
N VAL A 221 -14.56 -0.19 30.67
CA VAL A 221 -14.80 1.02 29.89
C VAL A 221 -16.27 1.45 29.99
N ARG A 222 -17.21 0.51 29.84
CA ARG A 222 -18.65 0.81 30.01
C ARG A 222 -18.98 1.34 31.40
N ARG A 223 -18.36 0.81 32.45
CA ARG A 223 -18.54 1.31 33.83
C ARG A 223 -18.04 2.75 33.96
N LEU A 224 -16.84 3.04 33.45
CA LEU A 224 -16.26 4.38 33.48
C LEU A 224 -17.10 5.38 32.68
N GLN A 225 -17.53 4.99 31.48
CA GLN A 225 -18.40 5.80 30.62
C GLN A 225 -19.73 6.13 31.31
N ARG A 226 -20.40 5.13 31.92
CA ARG A 226 -21.65 5.36 32.67
C ARG A 226 -21.45 6.31 33.85
N TRP A 227 -20.36 6.14 34.60
CA TRP A 227 -20.02 7.03 35.70
C TRP A 227 -19.79 8.46 35.21
N TRP A 228 -19.01 8.63 34.14
CA TRP A 228 -18.72 9.93 33.55
C TRP A 228 -19.99 10.64 33.06
N ILE A 229 -20.83 9.95 32.29
CA ILE A 229 -22.09 10.48 31.78
C ILE A 229 -23.01 10.91 32.92
N LYS A 230 -23.13 10.08 33.97
CA LYS A 230 -23.92 10.41 35.17
C LYS A 230 -23.39 11.68 35.85
N ASN A 231 -22.08 11.78 36.06
CA ASN A 231 -21.46 12.91 36.72
C ASN A 231 -21.65 14.21 35.90
N GLN A 232 -21.45 14.16 34.59
CA GLN A 232 -21.71 15.29 33.70
C GLN A 232 -23.19 15.73 33.75
N GLY A 233 -24.12 14.77 33.74
CA GLY A 233 -25.55 15.03 33.89
C GLY A 233 -25.88 15.73 35.22
N GLN A 234 -25.29 15.28 36.33
CA GLN A 234 -25.47 15.91 37.65
C GLN A 234 -24.92 17.34 37.69
N ILE A 235 -23.76 17.59 37.10
CA ILE A 235 -23.18 18.94 37.00
C ILE A 235 -24.14 19.87 36.23
N GLN A 236 -24.67 19.42 35.10
CA GLN A 236 -25.62 20.22 34.31
C GLN A 236 -26.93 20.44 35.06
N GLN A 237 -27.47 19.43 35.74
CA GLN A 237 -28.68 19.55 36.53
C GLN A 237 -28.50 20.57 37.68
N HIS A 238 -27.36 20.57 38.37
CA HIS A 238 -27.06 21.56 39.39
C HIS A 238 -26.97 22.99 38.83
N LYS A 239 -26.35 23.18 37.66
CA LYS A 239 -26.31 24.49 36.99
C LYS A 239 -27.72 24.98 36.64
N LEU A 240 -28.56 24.11 36.08
CA LEU A 240 -29.95 24.42 35.74
C LEU A 240 -30.77 24.79 36.99
N LYS A 241 -30.69 23.99 38.06
CA LYS A 241 -31.38 24.28 39.34
C LYS A 241 -30.98 25.63 39.94
N ARG A 242 -29.69 25.98 39.90
CA ARG A 242 -29.21 27.30 40.35
C ARG A 242 -29.74 28.41 39.45
N GLY A 243 -29.74 28.21 38.13
CA GLY A 243 -30.32 29.15 37.16
C GLY A 243 -31.81 29.39 37.41
N THR A 244 -32.61 28.34 37.57
CA THR A 244 -34.05 28.44 37.85
C THR A 244 -34.34 29.15 39.17
N TYR A 245 -33.56 28.87 40.22
CA TYR A 245 -33.69 29.56 41.51
C TYR A 245 -33.39 31.07 41.37
N MET A 246 -32.34 31.42 40.64
CA MET A 246 -31.98 32.83 40.40
C MET A 246 -33.06 33.57 39.61
N ILE A 247 -33.62 32.94 38.56
CA ILE A 247 -34.73 33.51 37.78
C ILE A 247 -35.94 33.71 38.68
N ALA A 248 -36.38 32.69 39.43
CA ALA A 248 -37.52 32.79 40.33
C ALA A 248 -37.37 33.95 41.34
N ARG A 249 -36.18 34.08 41.95
CA ARG A 249 -35.87 35.17 42.88
C ARG A 249 -35.94 36.55 42.22
N LEU A 250 -35.44 36.69 40.99
CA LEU A 250 -35.50 37.96 40.25
C LEU A 250 -36.94 38.28 39.82
N THR A 251 -37.71 37.27 39.42
CA THR A 251 -39.13 37.42 39.07
C THR A 251 -39.97 37.84 40.27
N GLU A 252 -39.70 37.32 41.47
CA GLU A 252 -40.36 37.77 42.70
C GLU A 252 -40.03 39.23 43.01
N LYS A 253 -38.75 39.62 42.94
CA LYS A 253 -38.35 41.03 43.12
C LYS A 253 -39.04 41.98 42.13
N ALA A 254 -39.11 41.59 40.86
CA ALA A 254 -39.76 42.38 39.82
C ALA A 254 -41.29 42.50 39.98
N LYS A 255 -41.93 41.65 40.79
CA LYS A 255 -43.36 41.77 41.13
C LYS A 255 -43.61 42.68 42.33
N THR A 256 -42.59 42.92 43.15
CA THR A 256 -42.68 43.75 44.37
C THR A 256 -42.25 45.20 44.14
N GLU A 257 -41.60 45.49 43.01
CA GLU A 257 -41.31 46.83 42.49
C GLU A 257 -42.40 47.27 41.52
#